data_AF-A0A8R1HIL2-F1
#
_entry.id   AF-A0A8R1HIL2-F1
#
_cell.length_a   1.000
_cell.length_b   1.000
_cell.length_c   1.000
_cell.angle_alpha   90.00
_cell.angle_beta   90.00
_cell.angle_gamma   90.00
#
_symmetry.space_group_name_H-M   'P 1'
#
loop_
_entity.id
_entity.type
_entity.pdbx_description
1 polymer ?
#
loop_
_entity_poly.entity_id
_entity_poly.type
_entity_poly.pdbx_seq_one_letter_code
_entity_poly.pdbx_strand_id
1 'polypeptide(L)'
;KGIWQAVELGIWLRQRYGSTVLPVFNKDKVFILSSDSERAIETAQGVAAGLFPPSGDRVWESSYLQFWQPTPIQTAYGTIDALLRPTKVKCPAYDLANTDEETPIAAKINAEYAPMFTWLQNITGMESIDFWNINDLYDIQREVGYYCSRLEGSCPSVVH
;
A
#
# COMPACT_ATOMS: atom_id res chain seq x y z
N LYS A 1 -8.94 -3.73 8.63
CA LYS A 1 -7.96 -2.87 9.33
C LYS A 1 -7.46 -1.76 8.40
N GLY A 2 -6.92 -2.07 7.21
CA GLY A 2 -6.41 -1.08 6.25
C GLY A 2 -7.35 0.08 5.89
N ILE A 3 -8.61 -0.21 5.55
CA ILE A 3 -9.59 0.85 5.20
C ILE A 3 -9.83 1.81 6.37
N TRP A 4 -9.97 1.29 7.60
CA TRP A 4 -10.17 2.14 8.76
C TRP A 4 -8.93 2.99 9.08
N GLN A 5 -7.74 2.41 8.94
CA GLN A 5 -6.47 3.16 9.08
C GLN A 5 -6.38 4.31 8.05
N ALA A 6 -6.85 4.09 6.83
CA ALA A 6 -6.93 5.12 5.81
C ALA A 6 -7.91 6.24 6.21
N VAL A 7 -9.08 5.90 6.77
CA VAL A 7 -10.05 6.89 7.28
C VAL A 7 -9.46 7.68 8.44
N GLU A 8 -8.81 7.02 9.41
CA GLU A 8 -8.14 7.66 10.54
C GLU A 8 -7.04 8.62 10.07
N LEU A 9 -6.26 8.23 9.07
CA LEU A 9 -5.28 9.11 8.43
C LEU A 9 -5.95 10.36 7.84
N GLY A 10 -7.08 10.20 7.14
CA GLY A 10 -7.87 11.33 6.63
C GLY A 10 -8.32 12.30 7.73
N ILE A 11 -8.86 11.77 8.83
CA ILE A 11 -9.28 12.55 10.01
C ILE A 11 -8.08 13.28 10.62
N TRP A 12 -6.94 12.60 10.74
CA TRP A 12 -5.73 13.21 11.29
C TRP A 12 -5.19 14.33 10.38
N LEU A 13 -5.16 14.12 9.07
CA LEU A 13 -4.76 15.14 8.08
C LEU A 13 -5.66 16.37 8.16
N ARG A 14 -6.98 16.16 8.32
CA ARG A 14 -7.96 17.23 8.54
C ARG A 14 -7.64 18.04 9.79
N GLN A 15 -7.37 17.37 10.90
CA GLN A 15 -7.06 18.03 12.18
C GLN A 15 -5.74 18.81 12.08
N ARG A 16 -4.72 18.23 11.45
CA ARG A 16 -3.41 18.84 11.31
C ARG A 16 -3.39 20.04 10.38
N TYR A 17 -4.11 19.95 9.26
CA TYR A 17 -4.06 20.95 8.18
C TYR A 17 -5.39 21.70 8.00
N GLY A 18 -6.28 21.68 8.98
CA GLY A 18 -7.65 22.22 8.86
C GLY A 18 -7.73 23.72 8.53
N SER A 19 -6.67 24.49 8.80
CA SER A 19 -6.56 25.89 8.38
C SER A 19 -6.26 26.07 6.89
N THR A 20 -5.66 25.07 6.24
CA THR A 20 -5.25 25.10 4.83
C THR A 20 -6.14 24.24 3.94
N VAL A 21 -6.62 23.10 4.46
CA VAL A 21 -7.52 22.19 3.75
C VAL A 21 -8.90 22.85 3.65
N LEU A 22 -9.49 22.80 2.45
CA LEU A 22 -10.80 23.39 2.20
C LEU A 22 -11.86 22.85 3.16
N PRO A 23 -12.79 23.68 3.67
CA PRO A 23 -13.81 23.24 4.61
C PRO A 23 -14.72 22.14 4.04
N VAL A 24 -14.92 22.17 2.72
CA VAL A 24 -15.75 21.25 1.96
C VAL A 24 -14.96 20.78 0.75
N PHE A 25 -15.15 19.53 0.33
CA PHE A 25 -14.55 19.03 -0.91
C PHE A 25 -14.99 19.87 -2.11
N ASN A 26 -14.03 20.28 -2.93
CA ASN A 26 -14.26 20.97 -4.19
C ASN A 26 -13.39 20.32 -5.28
N LYS A 27 -14.04 19.67 -6.25
CA LYS A 27 -13.37 18.96 -7.34
C LYS A 27 -12.46 19.83 -8.22
N ASP A 28 -12.69 21.15 -8.25
CA ASP A 28 -11.92 22.09 -9.06
C ASP A 28 -10.67 22.60 -8.32
N LYS A 29 -10.59 22.34 -7.00
CA LYS A 29 -9.49 22.78 -6.14
C LYS A 29 -8.72 21.63 -5.48
N VAL A 30 -9.30 20.43 -5.50
CA VAL A 30 -8.71 19.23 -4.88
C VAL A 30 -8.59 18.15 -5.94
N PHE A 31 -7.36 17.72 -6.17
CA PHE A 31 -7.03 16.60 -7.05
C PHE A 31 -6.48 15.45 -6.21
N ILE A 32 -7.14 14.30 -6.27
CA ILE A 32 -6.70 13.07 -5.61
C ILE A 32 -6.28 12.08 -6.69
N LEU A 33 -5.01 11.72 -6.70
CA LEU A 33 -4.42 10.76 -7.62
C LEU A 33 -4.01 9.50 -6.88
N SER A 34 -4.36 8.34 -7.42
CA SER A 34 -3.94 7.04 -6.91
C SER A 34 -3.42 6.17 -8.05
N SER A 35 -2.57 5.21 -7.71
CA SER A 35 -2.18 4.18 -8.68
C SER A 35 -3.40 3.29 -8.98
N ASP A 36 -3.43 2.63 -10.13
CA ASP A 36 -4.59 1.85 -10.59
C ASP A 36 -4.88 0.54 -9.82
N SER A 37 -4.15 0.24 -8.73
CA SER A 37 -4.41 -0.96 -7.93
C SER A 37 -5.60 -0.73 -7.02
N GLU A 38 -6.49 -1.71 -6.93
CA GLU A 38 -7.68 -1.70 -6.07
C GLU A 38 -7.35 -1.25 -4.64
N ARG A 39 -6.33 -1.85 -4.02
CA ARG A 39 -5.88 -1.49 -2.65
C ARG A 39 -5.55 0.00 -2.48
N ALA A 40 -4.97 0.63 -3.50
CA ALA A 40 -4.56 2.03 -3.44
C ALA A 40 -5.77 2.95 -3.67
N ILE A 41 -6.70 2.54 -4.53
CA ILE A 41 -7.96 3.26 -4.75
C ILE A 41 -8.82 3.22 -3.49
N GLU A 42 -9.01 2.05 -2.88
CA GLU A 42 -9.75 1.89 -1.63
C GLU A 42 -9.12 2.71 -0.48
N THR A 43 -7.78 2.71 -0.40
CA THR A 43 -7.05 3.54 0.56
C THR A 43 -7.32 5.03 0.32
N ALA A 44 -7.23 5.49 -0.94
CA ALA A 44 -7.48 6.89 -1.28
C ALA A 44 -8.93 7.31 -0.97
N GLN A 45 -9.90 6.42 -1.20
CA GLN A 45 -11.30 6.63 -0.81
C GLN A 45 -11.47 6.75 0.71
N GLY A 46 -10.82 5.88 1.48
CA GLY A 46 -10.82 5.95 2.95
C GLY A 46 -10.26 7.27 3.47
N VAL A 47 -9.07 7.68 2.98
CA VAL A 47 -8.45 8.97 3.32
C VAL A 47 -9.38 10.12 2.95
N ALA A 48 -9.96 10.11 1.76
CA ALA A 48 -10.89 11.16 1.30
C ALA A 48 -12.12 11.27 2.21
N ALA A 49 -12.69 10.14 2.65
CA ALA A 49 -13.85 10.13 3.54
C ALA A 49 -13.54 10.78 4.90
N GLY A 50 -12.35 10.53 5.48
CA GLY A 50 -11.93 11.17 6.71
C GLY A 50 -11.51 12.63 6.55
N LEU A 51 -10.89 12.97 5.42
CA LEU A 51 -10.36 14.31 5.13
C LEU A 51 -11.45 15.30 4.70
N PHE A 52 -12.51 14.81 4.06
CA PHE A 52 -13.63 15.62 3.61
C PHE A 52 -14.95 14.95 4.02
N PRO A 53 -15.35 15.08 5.30
CA PRO A 53 -16.69 14.66 5.69
C PRO A 53 -17.75 15.49 4.94
N PRO A 54 -18.94 14.93 4.66
CA PRO A 54 -20.02 15.68 4.03
C PRO A 54 -20.44 16.88 4.89
N SER A 55 -20.81 17.97 4.23
CA SER A 55 -21.29 19.19 4.88
C SER A 55 -22.24 19.95 3.97
N GLY A 56 -23.25 20.61 4.54
CA GLY A 56 -24.21 21.40 3.77
C GLY A 56 -25.01 20.54 2.79
N ASP A 57 -25.03 20.96 1.53
CA ASP A 57 -25.76 20.31 0.43
C ASP A 57 -25.19 18.93 0.01
N ARG A 58 -24.03 18.55 0.56
CA ARG A 58 -23.41 17.24 0.32
C ARG A 58 -23.84 16.18 1.33
N VAL A 59 -24.55 16.57 2.39
CA VAL A 59 -25.11 15.64 3.37
C VAL A 59 -26.36 15.00 2.79
N TRP A 60 -26.36 13.68 2.69
CA TRP A 60 -27.53 12.94 2.20
C TRP A 60 -28.66 12.97 3.24
N GLU A 61 -29.90 13.06 2.77
CA GLU A 61 -31.10 12.95 3.64
C GLU A 61 -31.24 11.56 4.27
N SER A 62 -30.57 10.55 3.71
CA SER A 62 -30.53 9.19 4.26
C SER A 62 -29.67 9.13 5.53
N SER A 63 -30.26 8.65 6.63
CA SER A 63 -29.56 8.42 7.90
C SER A 63 -28.38 7.45 7.76
N TYR A 64 -28.40 6.56 6.76
CA TYR A 64 -27.33 5.61 6.48
C TYR A 64 -26.18 6.20 5.65
N LEU A 65 -26.43 7.27 4.87
CA LEU A 65 -25.44 7.86 3.95
C LEU A 65 -24.94 9.25 4.40
N GLN A 66 -25.49 9.82 5.47
CA GLN A 66 -25.16 11.16 5.96
C GLN A 66 -23.67 11.42 6.23
N PHE A 67 -22.86 10.37 6.44
CA PHE A 67 -21.42 10.45 6.72
C PHE A 67 -20.52 10.16 5.52
N TRP A 68 -21.09 9.93 4.34
CA TRP A 68 -20.33 9.61 3.14
C TRP A 68 -20.66 10.58 2.00
N GLN A 69 -19.67 10.88 1.15
CA GLN A 69 -19.90 11.59 -0.11
C GLN A 69 -19.01 11.04 -1.22
N PRO A 70 -19.47 11.08 -2.49
CA PRO A 70 -18.65 10.68 -3.61
C PRO A 70 -17.50 11.67 -3.78
N THR A 71 -16.27 11.15 -3.69
CA THR A 71 -15.05 11.90 -3.97
C THR A 71 -14.33 11.27 -5.16
N PRO A 72 -14.13 12.02 -6.27
CA PRO A 72 -13.41 11.50 -7.42
C PRO A 72 -11.96 11.15 -7.08
N ILE A 73 -11.55 9.93 -7.43
CA ILE A 73 -10.17 9.47 -7.36
C ILE A 73 -9.69 9.24 -8.79
N GLN A 74 -8.67 9.97 -9.20
CA GLN A 74 -8.07 9.82 -10.53
C GLN A 74 -7.04 8.71 -10.50
N THR A 75 -6.97 7.93 -11.58
CA THR A 75 -5.97 6.88 -11.74
C THR A 75 -5.44 6.88 -13.16
N ALA A 76 -4.19 6.43 -13.33
CA ALA A 76 -3.55 6.31 -14.63
C ALA A 76 -3.88 4.96 -15.31
N TYR A 77 -5.14 4.52 -15.26
CA TYR A 77 -5.55 3.20 -15.76
C TYR A 77 -5.13 2.99 -17.22
N GLY A 78 -4.30 1.96 -17.47
CA GLY A 78 -3.85 1.60 -18.82
C GLY A 78 -2.76 2.49 -19.43
N THR A 79 -2.10 3.35 -18.63
CA THR A 79 -0.97 4.18 -19.08
C THR A 79 0.27 3.97 -18.19
N ILE A 80 1.41 4.50 -18.63
CA ILE A 80 2.65 4.46 -17.83
C ILE A 80 2.50 5.42 -16.64
N ASP A 81 2.22 4.86 -15.46
CA ASP A 81 2.16 5.59 -14.20
C ASP A 81 3.58 5.83 -13.63
N ALA A 82 4.35 6.67 -14.31
CA ALA A 82 5.72 6.98 -13.88
C ALA A 82 5.78 7.72 -12.52
N LEU A 83 4.70 8.40 -12.14
CA LEU A 83 4.64 9.19 -10.92
C LEU A 83 4.43 8.31 -9.68
N LEU A 84 3.45 7.41 -9.72
CA LEU A 84 3.11 6.58 -8.56
C LEU A 84 3.66 5.15 -8.67
N ARG A 85 4.12 4.74 -9.85
CA ARG A 85 4.76 3.44 -10.11
C ARG A 85 6.03 3.56 -10.96
N PRO A 86 7.03 4.32 -10.48
CA PRO A 86 8.28 4.52 -11.23
C PRO A 86 9.00 3.20 -11.56
N THR A 87 8.92 2.19 -10.69
CA THR A 87 9.54 0.87 -10.90
C THR A 87 8.87 0.02 -11.98
N LYS A 88 7.70 0.41 -12.48
CA LYS A 88 7.02 -0.25 -13.61
C LYS A 88 7.38 0.39 -14.96
N VAL A 89 8.17 1.46 -14.95
CA VAL A 89 8.61 2.16 -16.15
C VAL A 89 9.95 1.59 -16.61
N LYS A 90 10.06 1.24 -17.89
CA LYS A 90 11.36 0.86 -18.46
C LYS A 90 12.27 2.08 -18.51
N CYS A 91 13.35 2.04 -17.75
CA CYS A 91 14.31 3.14 -17.67
C CYS A 91 15.74 2.56 -17.71
N PRO A 92 16.32 2.33 -18.91
CA PRO A 92 17.58 1.60 -19.03
C PRO A 92 18.75 2.20 -18.23
N ALA A 93 18.79 3.53 -18.10
CA ALA A 93 19.80 4.21 -17.31
C ALA A 93 19.65 3.95 -15.80
N TYR A 94 18.41 3.94 -15.31
CA TYR A 94 18.12 3.58 -13.92
C TYR A 94 18.39 2.10 -13.67
N ASP A 95 17.94 1.23 -14.57
CA ASP A 95 18.10 -0.23 -14.44
C ASP A 95 19.58 -0.62 -14.36
N LEU A 96 20.43 0.03 -15.18
CA LEU A 96 21.88 -0.15 -15.13
C LEU A 96 22.46 0.34 -13.81
N ALA A 97 22.15 1.58 -13.40
CA ALA A 97 22.67 2.14 -12.15
C ALA A 97 22.25 1.32 -10.92
N ASN A 98 20.99 0.87 -10.87
CA ASN A 98 20.47 0.03 -9.80
C ASN A 98 21.17 -1.34 -9.78
N THR A 99 21.41 -1.94 -10.95
CA THR A 99 22.13 -3.22 -11.04
C THR A 99 23.58 -3.08 -10.57
N ASP A 100 24.26 -2.00 -10.97
CA ASP A 100 25.64 -1.72 -10.58
C ASP A 100 25.77 -1.51 -9.06
N GLU A 101 24.77 -0.92 -8.42
CA GLU A 101 24.72 -0.73 -6.96
C GLU A 101 24.31 -2.00 -6.19
N GLU A 102 23.27 -2.70 -6.63
CA GLU A 102 22.71 -3.85 -5.90
C GLU A 102 23.57 -5.10 -6.02
N THR A 103 24.24 -5.33 -7.16
CA THR A 103 25.06 -6.54 -7.36
C THR A 103 26.14 -6.76 -6.27
N PRO A 104 26.99 -5.76 -5.92
CA PRO A 104 27.97 -5.94 -4.84
C PRO A 104 27.31 -6.10 -3.46
N ILE A 105 26.17 -5.46 -3.22
CA ILE A 105 25.40 -5.60 -1.97
C ILE A 105 24.85 -7.03 -1.86
N ALA A 106 24.20 -7.52 -2.91
CA ALA A 106 23.65 -8.86 -3.00
C ALA A 106 24.74 -9.90 -2.77
N ALA A 107 25.90 -9.77 -3.42
CA ALA A 107 27.03 -10.67 -3.23
C ALA A 107 27.51 -10.70 -1.77
N LYS A 108 27.62 -9.53 -1.13
CA LYS A 108 28.03 -9.42 0.27
C LYS A 108 27.00 -10.05 1.22
N ILE A 109 25.72 -9.70 1.09
CA ILE A 109 24.62 -10.22 1.91
C ILE A 109 24.53 -11.75 1.74
N ASN A 110 24.59 -12.24 0.50
CA ASN A 110 24.53 -13.67 0.20
C ASN A 110 25.68 -14.44 0.86
N ALA A 111 26.90 -13.91 0.84
CA ALA A 111 28.03 -14.54 1.51
C ALA A 111 27.91 -14.48 3.04
N GLU A 112 27.53 -13.32 3.59
CA GLU A 112 27.44 -13.09 5.04
C GLU A 112 26.33 -13.93 5.69
N TYR A 113 25.18 -14.06 5.03
CA TYR A 113 23.99 -14.73 5.56
C TYR A 113 23.69 -16.09 4.91
N ALA A 114 24.64 -16.69 4.18
CA ALA A 114 24.49 -18.01 3.56
C ALA A 114 23.92 -19.09 4.51
N PRO A 115 24.34 -19.18 5.79
CA PRO A 115 23.76 -20.15 6.72
C PRO A 115 22.26 -19.91 7.01
N MET A 116 21.86 -18.64 7.14
CA MET A 116 20.46 -18.26 7.35
C MET A 116 19.62 -18.61 6.13
N PHE A 117 20.10 -18.30 4.92
CA PHE A 117 19.40 -18.64 3.69
C PHE A 117 19.21 -20.15 3.53
N THR A 118 20.25 -20.94 3.81
CA THR A 118 20.17 -22.42 3.81
C THR A 118 19.15 -22.92 4.84
N TRP A 119 19.15 -22.33 6.04
CA TRP A 119 18.20 -22.69 7.09
C TRP A 119 16.76 -22.38 6.67
N LEU A 120 16.51 -21.20 6.09
CA LEU A 120 15.19 -20.82 5.58
C LEU A 120 14.74 -21.76 4.46
N GLN A 121 15.61 -22.14 3.53
CA GLN A 121 15.27 -23.06 2.43
C GLN A 121 14.78 -24.39 2.99
N ASN A 122 15.49 -24.95 3.96
CA ASN A 122 15.13 -26.23 4.59
C ASN A 122 13.79 -26.19 5.33
N ILE A 123 13.43 -25.06 5.96
CA ILE A 123 12.19 -24.95 6.73
C ILE A 123 11.00 -24.61 5.84
N THR A 124 11.22 -23.77 4.83
CA THR A 124 10.14 -23.23 3.99
C THR A 124 9.84 -24.10 2.77
N GLY A 125 10.78 -24.95 2.37
CA GLY A 125 10.67 -25.78 1.16
C GLY A 125 10.86 -25.01 -0.16
N MET A 126 11.25 -23.73 -0.10
CA MET A 126 11.56 -22.95 -1.31
C MET A 126 12.82 -23.48 -2.00
N GLU A 127 12.79 -23.52 -3.34
CA GLU A 127 13.88 -24.05 -4.17
C GLU A 127 15.20 -23.32 -3.96
N SER A 128 15.15 -21.99 -3.79
CA SER A 128 16.31 -21.17 -3.42
C SER A 128 15.85 -19.93 -2.68
N ILE A 129 16.69 -19.46 -1.75
CA ILE A 129 16.50 -18.19 -1.05
C ILE A 129 17.83 -17.45 -1.05
N ASP A 130 17.81 -16.19 -1.45
CA ASP A 130 18.93 -15.27 -1.47
C ASP A 130 18.45 -13.81 -1.29
N PHE A 131 19.36 -12.86 -1.45
CA PHE A 131 19.08 -11.43 -1.39
C PHE A 131 17.91 -10.99 -2.27
N TRP A 132 17.72 -11.59 -3.46
CA TRP A 132 16.76 -11.13 -4.45
C TRP A 132 15.33 -11.57 -4.15
N ASN A 133 15.16 -12.74 -3.53
CA ASN A 133 13.85 -13.36 -3.35
C ASN A 133 13.45 -13.57 -1.88
N ILE A 134 14.29 -13.22 -0.90
CA ILE A 134 13.94 -13.34 0.53
C ILE A 134 12.66 -12.57 0.91
N ASN A 135 12.35 -11.48 0.19
CA ASN A 135 11.11 -10.72 0.42
C ASN A 135 9.85 -11.54 0.18
N ASP A 136 9.89 -12.57 -0.67
CA ASP A 136 8.73 -13.44 -0.92
C ASP A 136 8.28 -14.15 0.36
N LEU A 137 9.23 -14.55 1.22
CA LEU A 137 8.92 -15.11 2.53
C LEU A 137 8.31 -14.08 3.48
N TYR A 138 8.89 -12.89 3.50
CA TYR A 138 8.44 -11.82 4.39
C TYR A 138 7.01 -11.40 4.06
N ASP A 139 6.70 -11.26 2.77
CA ASP A 139 5.35 -10.91 2.31
C ASP A 139 4.34 -12.01 2.65
N ILE A 140 4.68 -13.30 2.49
CA ILE A 140 3.81 -14.42 2.92
C ILE A 140 3.55 -14.37 4.42
N GLN A 141 4.58 -14.22 5.24
CA GLN A 141 4.42 -14.16 6.70
C GLN A 141 3.58 -12.97 7.14
N ARG A 142 3.72 -11.82 6.46
CA ARG A 142 2.89 -10.63 6.72
C ARG A 142 1.43 -10.90 6.43
N GLU A 143 1.12 -11.56 5.32
CA GLU A 143 -0.26 -11.94 4.98
C GLU A 143 -0.83 -12.91 6.02
N VAL A 144 -0.10 -13.98 6.37
CA VAL A 144 -0.53 -14.95 7.40
C VAL A 144 -0.76 -14.26 8.75
N GLY A 145 0.16 -13.40 9.19
CA GLY A 145 0.02 -12.63 10.43
C GLY A 145 -1.20 -11.71 10.40
N TYR A 146 -1.49 -11.08 9.26
CA TYR A 146 -2.71 -10.28 9.07
C TYR A 146 -3.98 -11.12 9.22
N TYR A 147 -4.06 -12.28 8.55
CA TYR A 147 -5.21 -13.19 8.64
C TYR A 147 -5.41 -13.77 10.05
N CYS A 148 -4.32 -14.19 10.71
CA CYS A 148 -4.38 -14.78 12.04
C CYS A 148 -4.72 -13.76 13.13
N SER A 149 -4.40 -12.47 12.93
CA SER A 149 -4.85 -11.38 13.81
C SER A 149 -6.33 -11.00 13.67
N ARG A 150 -7.05 -11.62 12.73
CA ARG A 150 -8.47 -11.34 12.40
C ARG A 150 -9.40 -12.50 12.76
N LEU A 151 -8.87 -13.71 12.83
CA LEU A 151 -9.58 -14.90 13.32
C LEU A 151 -9.12 -15.12 14.76
N GLU A 152 -9.98 -14.88 15.75
CA GLU A 152 -9.70 -15.12 17.18
C GLU A 152 -9.31 -16.59 17.44
N GLY A 153 -8.04 -16.96 17.22
CA GLY A 153 -7.47 -18.25 17.56
C GLY A 153 -7.48 -19.34 16.47
N SER A 154 -7.82 -19.05 15.21
CA SER A 154 -7.77 -20.05 14.12
C SER A 154 -6.82 -19.63 13.01
N CYS A 155 -5.52 -19.74 13.28
CA CYS A 155 -4.49 -19.58 12.25
C CYS A 155 -4.41 -20.89 11.45
N PRO A 156 -4.62 -20.90 10.13
CA PRO A 156 -4.33 -22.09 9.34
C PRO A 156 -2.82 -22.34 9.45
N SER A 157 -2.45 -23.51 9.96
CA SER A 157 -1.08 -24.01 9.80
C SER A 157 -0.80 -24.04 8.31
N VAL A 158 0.31 -23.43 7.88
CA VAL A 158 0.87 -23.66 6.55
C VAL A 158 1.23 -25.15 6.54
N VAL A 159 0.35 -25.97 5.96
CA VAL A 159 0.56 -27.41 5.85
C VAL A 159 1.62 -27.64 4.76
N HIS A 160 2.58 -28.47 5.15
CA HIS A 160 3.82 -28.90 4.48
C HIS A 160 3.73 -29.17 2.98
#